data_AF-A0A3M7ID85-F1
#
_entry.id   AF-A0A3M7ID85-F1
#
_cell.length_a   1.000
_cell.length_b   1.000
_cell.length_c   1.000
_cell.angle_alpha   90.00
_cell.angle_beta   90.00
_cell.angle_gamma   90.00
#
_symmetry.space_group_name_H-M   'P 1'
#
loop_
_entity.id
_entity.type
_entity.pdbx_description
1 polymer ?
#
loop_
_entity_poly.entity_id
_entity_poly.type
_entity_poly.pdbx_seq_one_letter_code
_entity_poly.pdbx_strand_id
1 'polypeptide(L)'
;MHIQSSLVFSLSAATAFASTGSVAPTGSVPTGAVGYNSTQPHNGQQKHISELEDQVSSLKASLSSKLAASSSSCENAPSSLPSGAVSRESSPASTASATYTAAYETYSSAYDDAQKSSNSVLSTTSRSASAPFATDSGNGTASAGPTGTAASSSLVGTSGTSSSSASASSTAVSTYLPVLGDYNDQEIASGSAWKNVSDMADARLKARTSSGDCTYENARVRTEFRSMSNDQRKAFTDAVACLQSTEPRYTTAGSDAYPGVYTRYDEFVATHINMTYHIHGTADFLAWHRNFIHEFEGALGETCGYTGTLPYWDWALDAGKVDQSEVFNGDEYSMGSNGMYIAGREDTYLGLQDTTFPPGTGGGCVMSGPFSNATYETHLGPLDSPYGNNVANQFDYNPRCLVRDLSNFFSERYNTYTNVTELVLGQPEIGNFQSLMQGFLGDNKFGVHGGGHWIGGGPSQLEDFHSSPSDPVFFIHHSMIDRIYSVWQNLDWDEREDAIEGTSTLLNSPPTADMELSDVLSFGLVAEDKTFGDLMDTMSGPFCYRYE
;
A
#
# COMPACT_ATOMS: atom_id res chain seq x y z
N MET A 1 -25.94 -33.08 12.37
CA MET A 1 -26.79 -33.60 11.27
C MET A 1 -27.31 -32.42 10.43
N HIS A 2 -26.42 -31.72 9.71
CA HIS A 2 -26.75 -30.68 8.72
C HIS A 2 -25.54 -30.44 7.80
N ILE A 3 -25.21 -31.44 6.97
CA ILE A 3 -24.23 -31.31 5.86
C ILE A 3 -24.78 -32.10 4.67
N GLN A 4 -25.92 -31.66 4.12
CA GLN A 4 -26.52 -32.25 2.91
C GLN A 4 -27.31 -31.27 2.02
N SER A 5 -27.30 -29.95 2.28
CA SER A 5 -28.20 -29.00 1.60
C SER A 5 -27.53 -27.95 0.70
N SER A 6 -26.21 -27.80 0.73
CA SER A 6 -25.51 -26.74 -0.04
C SER A 6 -24.82 -27.21 -1.34
N LEU A 7 -24.82 -28.52 -1.65
CA LEU A 7 -24.11 -29.09 -2.81
C LEU A 7 -25.00 -29.43 -4.02
N VAL A 8 -26.30 -29.07 -3.98
CA VAL A 8 -27.27 -29.44 -5.04
C VAL A 8 -27.62 -28.26 -5.96
N PHE A 9 -27.31 -27.01 -5.58
CA PHE A 9 -27.70 -25.83 -6.38
C PHE A 9 -26.70 -25.42 -7.48
N SER A 10 -25.42 -25.78 -7.37
CA SER A 10 -24.38 -25.34 -8.32
C SER A 10 -24.20 -26.25 -9.56
N LEU A 11 -25.00 -27.31 -9.71
CA LEU A 11 -24.85 -28.31 -10.78
C LEU A 11 -25.97 -28.30 -11.84
N SER A 12 -26.66 -27.18 -12.02
CA SER A 12 -27.71 -27.00 -13.05
C SER A 12 -27.49 -25.82 -14.00
N ALA A 13 -26.37 -25.10 -13.90
CA ALA A 13 -26.03 -23.98 -14.79
C ALA A 13 -25.16 -24.37 -16.02
N ALA A 14 -24.49 -25.53 -16.00
CA ALA A 14 -23.44 -25.90 -16.96
C ALA A 14 -23.91 -26.71 -18.19
N THR A 15 -25.23 -26.90 -18.40
CA THR A 15 -25.77 -27.73 -19.49
C THR A 15 -26.80 -27.02 -20.39
N ALA A 16 -26.89 -25.69 -20.32
CA ALA A 16 -27.88 -24.88 -21.04
C ALA A 16 -27.31 -23.94 -22.12
N PHE A 17 -26.18 -24.28 -22.77
CA PHE A 17 -25.65 -23.54 -23.92
C PHE A 17 -25.08 -24.44 -25.03
N ALA A 18 -25.91 -25.37 -25.52
CA ALA A 18 -25.53 -26.28 -26.62
C ALA A 18 -26.70 -26.66 -27.57
N SER A 19 -27.72 -25.81 -27.76
CA SER A 19 -28.77 -26.07 -28.78
C SER A 19 -29.64 -24.87 -29.20
N THR A 20 -29.07 -23.88 -29.89
CA THR A 20 -29.85 -23.01 -30.80
C THR A 20 -29.03 -22.72 -32.06
N GLY A 21 -29.36 -23.39 -33.16
CA GLY A 21 -28.80 -23.07 -34.47
C GLY A 21 -29.43 -21.79 -35.05
N SER A 22 -28.72 -21.13 -35.96
CA SER A 22 -29.28 -20.04 -36.76
C SER A 22 -28.97 -20.23 -38.25
N VAL A 23 -30.00 -19.97 -39.06
CA VAL A 23 -30.03 -20.18 -40.51
C VAL A 23 -29.27 -19.06 -41.24
N ALA A 24 -28.50 -19.42 -42.26
CA ALA A 24 -27.92 -18.46 -43.19
C ALA A 24 -28.77 -18.35 -44.48
N PRO A 25 -29.14 -17.14 -44.93
CA PRO A 25 -29.68 -16.93 -46.28
C PRO A 25 -28.55 -16.74 -47.31
N THR A 26 -28.88 -17.02 -48.56
CA THR A 26 -27.96 -17.11 -49.71
C THR A 26 -27.55 -15.75 -50.31
N GLY A 27 -26.27 -15.62 -50.71
CA GLY A 27 -25.74 -14.52 -51.54
C GLY A 27 -24.37 -14.89 -52.14
N SER A 28 -24.05 -14.43 -53.35
CA SER A 28 -23.05 -15.10 -54.22
C SER A 28 -21.93 -14.20 -54.79
N VAL A 29 -20.66 -14.65 -54.63
CA VAL A 29 -19.59 -14.73 -55.70
C VAL A 29 -19.00 -13.39 -56.25
N PRO A 30 -17.69 -13.24 -56.62
CA PRO A 30 -16.46 -14.02 -56.33
C PRO A 30 -15.10 -13.26 -56.11
N THR A 31 -14.09 -14.03 -55.67
CA THR A 31 -12.62 -14.00 -56.02
C THR A 31 -11.68 -12.82 -55.71
N GLY A 32 -10.56 -13.14 -55.05
CA GLY A 32 -9.33 -12.35 -54.97
C GLY A 32 -8.29 -12.92 -53.97
N ALA A 33 -7.31 -13.68 -54.48
CA ALA A 33 -6.17 -14.30 -53.78
C ALA A 33 -5.28 -13.31 -52.98
N VAL A 34 -4.39 -13.61 -52.02
CA VAL A 34 -3.56 -14.80 -51.62
C VAL A 34 -3.35 -14.71 -50.06
N GLY A 35 -3.08 -15.74 -49.24
CA GLY A 35 -2.96 -17.19 -49.43
C GLY A 35 -1.67 -17.82 -48.83
N TYR A 36 -1.67 -18.25 -47.54
CA TYR A 36 -0.57 -19.02 -46.90
C TYR A 36 -1.09 -20.27 -46.18
N ASN A 37 -0.24 -21.28 -46.02
CA ASN A 37 -0.60 -22.67 -45.69
C ASN A 37 -0.06 -23.10 -44.31
N SER A 38 -0.86 -23.79 -43.51
CA SER A 38 -0.36 -24.61 -42.38
C SER A 38 -1.27 -25.81 -42.12
N THR A 39 -0.67 -26.99 -41.93
CA THR A 39 -1.39 -28.24 -41.67
C THR A 39 -0.73 -29.04 -40.55
N GLN A 40 -1.52 -29.31 -39.49
CA GLN A 40 -1.39 -30.41 -38.50
C GLN A 40 -0.26 -30.33 -37.43
N PRO A 41 -0.40 -31.00 -36.25
CA PRO A 41 -1.57 -31.71 -35.68
C PRO A 41 -1.97 -31.33 -34.21
N HIS A 42 -3.23 -31.58 -33.84
CA HIS A 42 -3.83 -31.28 -32.52
C HIS A 42 -3.52 -32.29 -31.37
N ASN A 43 -2.47 -33.11 -31.44
CA ASN A 43 -2.27 -34.23 -30.50
C ASN A 43 -1.75 -33.86 -29.10
N GLY A 44 -1.35 -32.61 -28.84
CA GLY A 44 -0.79 -32.20 -27.54
C GLY A 44 -1.84 -32.08 -26.43
N GLN A 45 -2.98 -31.44 -26.71
CA GLN A 45 -3.97 -31.09 -25.69
C GLN A 45 -4.72 -32.31 -25.12
N GLN A 46 -5.05 -33.32 -25.94
CA GLN A 46 -5.74 -34.52 -25.45
C GLN A 46 -4.88 -35.36 -24.49
N LYS A 47 -3.56 -35.40 -24.69
CA LYS A 47 -2.64 -36.09 -23.78
C LYS A 47 -2.60 -35.42 -22.40
N HIS A 48 -2.56 -34.09 -22.39
CA HIS A 48 -2.54 -33.30 -21.15
C HIS A 48 -3.85 -33.42 -20.35
N ILE A 49 -5.01 -33.47 -21.03
CA ILE A 49 -6.31 -33.69 -20.38
C ILE A 49 -6.37 -35.08 -19.73
N SER A 50 -5.92 -36.13 -20.44
CA SER A 50 -5.83 -37.50 -19.90
C SER A 50 -4.93 -37.58 -18.66
N GLU A 51 -3.79 -36.88 -18.65
CA GLU A 51 -2.87 -36.83 -17.50
C GLU A 51 -3.50 -36.12 -16.29
N LEU A 52 -4.34 -35.10 -16.50
CA LEU A 52 -5.08 -34.42 -15.43
C LEU A 52 -6.23 -35.27 -14.87
N GLU A 53 -6.95 -36.03 -15.70
CA GLU A 53 -8.03 -36.93 -15.26
C GLU A 53 -7.51 -38.07 -14.36
N ASP A 54 -6.33 -38.61 -14.67
CA ASP A 54 -5.63 -39.60 -13.83
C ASP A 54 -5.17 -39.01 -12.49
N GLN A 55 -4.63 -37.78 -12.49
CA GLN A 55 -4.23 -37.08 -11.25
C GLN A 55 -5.43 -36.82 -10.33
N VAL A 56 -6.55 -36.35 -10.88
CA VAL A 56 -7.81 -36.15 -10.12
C VAL A 56 -8.34 -37.48 -9.55
N SER A 57 -8.21 -38.57 -10.29
CA SER A 57 -8.63 -39.90 -9.84
C SER A 57 -7.75 -40.42 -8.69
N SER A 58 -6.44 -40.20 -8.76
CA SER A 58 -5.49 -40.51 -7.68
C SER A 58 -5.78 -39.72 -6.40
N LEU A 59 -6.06 -38.42 -6.52
CA LEU A 59 -6.44 -37.55 -5.39
C LEU A 59 -7.75 -38.00 -4.72
N LYS A 60 -8.76 -38.38 -5.50
CA LYS A 60 -10.03 -38.93 -4.96
C LYS A 60 -9.81 -40.23 -4.17
N ALA A 61 -8.93 -41.11 -4.63
CA ALA A 61 -8.59 -42.35 -3.92
C ALA A 61 -7.83 -42.07 -2.61
N SER A 62 -6.89 -41.12 -2.62
CA SER A 62 -6.13 -40.68 -1.45
C SER A 62 -7.00 -40.00 -0.38
N LEU A 63 -7.98 -39.18 -0.80
CA LEU A 63 -8.93 -38.55 0.11
C LEU A 63 -9.88 -39.59 0.75
N SER A 64 -10.36 -40.56 -0.04
CA SER A 64 -11.25 -41.62 0.42
C SER A 64 -10.57 -42.54 1.46
N SER A 65 -9.28 -42.85 1.30
CA SER A 65 -8.55 -43.69 2.28
C SER A 65 -8.27 -42.93 3.59
N LYS A 66 -7.97 -41.62 3.52
CA LYS A 66 -7.82 -40.77 4.72
C LYS A 66 -9.13 -40.63 5.51
N LEU A 67 -10.27 -40.49 4.83
CA LEU A 67 -11.59 -40.44 5.47
C LEU A 67 -11.99 -41.78 6.12
N ALA A 68 -11.57 -42.92 5.55
CA ALA A 68 -11.77 -44.22 6.18
C ALA A 68 -10.89 -44.42 7.43
N ALA A 69 -9.73 -43.77 7.51
CA ALA A 69 -8.83 -43.85 8.65
C ALA A 69 -9.27 -42.98 9.85
N SER A 70 -9.97 -41.87 9.62
CA SER A 70 -10.51 -41.04 10.71
C SER A 70 -11.80 -41.58 11.32
N SER A 71 -12.59 -42.38 10.59
CA SER A 71 -13.83 -42.97 11.13
C SER A 71 -13.58 -44.08 12.15
N SER A 72 -12.47 -44.81 12.06
CA SER A 72 -12.13 -45.92 12.96
C SER A 72 -11.49 -45.49 14.29
N SER A 73 -11.13 -44.22 14.45
CA SER A 73 -10.45 -43.69 15.65
C SER A 73 -11.39 -43.02 16.67
N CYS A 74 -12.70 -42.92 16.38
CA CYS A 74 -13.68 -42.26 17.27
C CYS A 74 -14.56 -43.20 18.11
N GLU A 75 -14.45 -44.53 17.99
CA GLU A 75 -15.37 -45.48 18.67
C GLU A 75 -14.95 -45.93 20.09
N ASN A 76 -13.82 -45.46 20.64
CA ASN A 76 -13.32 -45.91 21.96
C ASN A 76 -12.83 -44.77 22.88
N ALA A 77 -13.75 -44.15 23.62
CA ALA A 77 -13.44 -43.37 24.83
C ALA A 77 -14.57 -43.52 25.88
N PRO A 78 -14.27 -43.84 27.15
CA PRO A 78 -15.28 -44.12 28.18
C PRO A 78 -15.85 -42.85 28.85
N SER A 79 -17.09 -42.94 29.33
CA SER A 79 -17.88 -41.84 29.87
C SER A 79 -17.84 -41.72 31.41
N SER A 80 -17.55 -40.53 31.94
CA SER A 80 -17.96 -40.13 33.31
C SER A 80 -17.85 -38.62 33.56
N LEU A 81 -18.99 -37.95 33.77
CA LEU A 81 -19.11 -36.65 34.45
C LEU A 81 -20.42 -36.62 35.27
N PRO A 82 -20.43 -36.09 36.51
CA PRO A 82 -21.65 -35.79 37.24
C PRO A 82 -22.17 -34.37 36.94
N SER A 83 -23.47 -34.19 37.17
CA SER A 83 -24.27 -33.03 36.77
C SER A 83 -24.21 -31.81 37.69
N GLY A 84 -24.21 -30.61 37.10
CA GLY A 84 -24.58 -29.35 37.76
C GLY A 84 -24.96 -28.29 36.73
N ALA A 85 -26.24 -27.97 36.62
CA ALA A 85 -26.76 -27.08 35.58
C ALA A 85 -27.20 -25.71 36.13
N VAL A 86 -26.74 -24.63 35.50
CA VAL A 86 -27.40 -23.32 35.49
C VAL A 86 -27.34 -22.78 34.07
N SER A 87 -28.49 -22.31 33.57
CA SER A 87 -28.69 -21.84 32.20
C SER A 87 -28.02 -20.49 31.92
N ARG A 88 -27.32 -20.38 30.78
CA ARG A 88 -27.07 -19.11 30.08
C ARG A 88 -27.64 -19.19 28.68
N GLU A 89 -28.24 -18.10 28.22
CA GLU A 89 -28.74 -17.92 26.86
C GLU A 89 -27.57 -17.85 25.85
N SER A 90 -27.87 -18.20 24.60
CA SER A 90 -26.88 -18.30 23.52
C SER A 90 -26.51 -16.94 22.92
N SER A 91 -25.24 -16.54 23.07
CA SER A 91 -24.63 -15.45 22.28
C SER A 91 -24.12 -15.93 20.91
N PRO A 92 -23.98 -15.03 19.91
CA PRO A 92 -23.97 -15.41 18.49
C PRO A 92 -22.56 -15.61 17.91
N ALA A 93 -21.88 -16.69 18.28
CA ALA A 93 -20.58 -17.04 17.67
C ALA A 93 -20.69 -17.45 16.19
N SER A 94 -21.88 -17.84 15.72
CA SER A 94 -22.08 -18.34 14.34
C SER A 94 -22.22 -17.25 13.28
N THR A 95 -22.43 -15.97 13.66
CA THR A 95 -22.52 -14.87 12.70
C THR A 95 -21.16 -14.31 12.31
N ALA A 96 -20.20 -14.26 13.24
CA ALA A 96 -18.86 -13.68 13.00
C ALA A 96 -18.06 -14.44 11.92
N SER A 97 -18.08 -15.77 11.96
CA SER A 97 -17.42 -16.60 10.94
C SER A 97 -18.08 -16.48 9.56
N ALA A 98 -19.41 -16.25 9.50
CA ALA A 98 -20.11 -16.04 8.24
C ALA A 98 -19.78 -14.68 7.61
N THR A 99 -19.61 -13.63 8.42
CA THR A 99 -19.14 -12.31 7.94
C THR A 99 -17.71 -12.35 7.40
N TYR A 100 -16.82 -13.19 7.95
CA TYR A 100 -15.44 -13.30 7.44
C TYR A 100 -15.36 -13.94 6.04
N THR A 101 -16.04 -15.07 5.82
CA THR A 101 -16.11 -15.68 4.48
C THR A 101 -16.79 -14.74 3.48
N ALA A 102 -17.86 -14.04 3.90
CA ALA A 102 -18.49 -13.04 3.08
C ALA A 102 -17.54 -11.86 2.76
N ALA A 103 -16.72 -11.41 3.70
CA ALA A 103 -15.75 -10.32 3.48
C ALA A 103 -14.64 -10.72 2.49
N TYR A 104 -14.13 -11.96 2.57
CA TYR A 104 -13.15 -12.47 1.60
C TYR A 104 -13.76 -12.65 0.19
N GLU A 105 -14.98 -13.17 0.10
CA GLU A 105 -15.75 -13.23 -1.17
C GLU A 105 -16.07 -11.83 -1.71
N THR A 106 -16.32 -10.86 -0.83
CA THR A 106 -16.55 -9.44 -1.14
C THR A 106 -15.27 -8.77 -1.65
N TYR A 107 -14.12 -9.00 -1.00
CA TYR A 107 -12.81 -8.53 -1.47
C TYR A 107 -12.51 -9.09 -2.86
N SER A 108 -12.62 -10.41 -3.03
CA SER A 108 -12.28 -11.07 -4.29
C SER A 108 -13.20 -10.60 -5.44
N SER A 109 -14.50 -10.45 -5.18
CA SER A 109 -15.45 -9.93 -6.19
C SER A 109 -15.31 -8.43 -6.47
N ALA A 110 -15.04 -7.61 -5.47
CA ALA A 110 -14.84 -6.17 -5.64
C ALA A 110 -13.54 -5.86 -6.38
N TYR A 111 -12.47 -6.61 -6.09
CA TYR A 111 -11.22 -6.55 -6.84
C TYR A 111 -11.44 -6.96 -8.30
N ASP A 112 -12.11 -8.09 -8.54
CA ASP A 112 -12.45 -8.54 -9.90
C ASP A 112 -13.34 -7.53 -10.66
N ASP A 113 -14.29 -6.86 -9.99
CA ASP A 113 -15.19 -5.90 -10.62
C ASP A 113 -14.52 -4.52 -10.86
N ALA A 114 -13.62 -4.08 -9.98
CA ALA A 114 -12.75 -2.92 -10.23
C ALA A 114 -11.84 -3.15 -11.45
N GLN A 115 -11.28 -4.35 -11.59
CA GLN A 115 -10.48 -4.72 -12.77
C GLN A 115 -11.32 -4.76 -14.07
N LYS A 116 -12.61 -5.13 -14.00
CA LYS A 116 -13.52 -5.10 -15.16
C LYS A 116 -13.91 -3.67 -15.56
N SER A 117 -14.17 -2.79 -14.59
CA SER A 117 -14.55 -1.39 -14.87
C SER A 117 -13.41 -0.60 -15.51
N SER A 118 -12.17 -0.71 -14.98
CA SER A 118 -10.99 -0.05 -15.53
C SER A 118 -10.70 -0.44 -16.99
N ASN A 119 -10.85 -1.72 -17.33
CA ASN A 119 -10.67 -2.21 -18.71
C ASN A 119 -11.69 -1.64 -19.70
N SER A 120 -12.89 -1.24 -19.24
CA SER A 120 -13.89 -0.60 -20.10
C SER A 120 -13.51 0.84 -20.52
N VAL A 121 -12.81 1.58 -19.63
CA VAL A 121 -12.39 2.97 -19.87
C VAL A 121 -11.19 3.04 -20.83
N LEU A 122 -10.24 2.11 -20.69
CA LEU A 122 -9.09 1.98 -21.61
C LEU A 122 -9.51 1.60 -23.05
N SER A 123 -10.67 0.95 -23.22
CA SER A 123 -11.23 0.63 -24.53
C SER A 123 -11.67 1.87 -25.33
N THR A 124 -11.90 3.02 -24.68
CA THR A 124 -12.41 4.23 -25.35
C THR A 124 -11.34 5.22 -25.80
N THR A 125 -10.10 5.12 -25.31
CA THR A 125 -9.00 6.05 -25.66
C THR A 125 -8.04 5.52 -26.74
N SER A 126 -8.14 4.25 -27.13
CA SER A 126 -7.15 3.58 -28.01
C SER A 126 -7.49 3.59 -29.52
N ARG A 127 -7.95 4.72 -30.10
CA ARG A 127 -8.10 4.87 -31.58
C ARG A 127 -7.86 6.28 -32.14
N SER A 128 -6.59 6.66 -32.35
CA SER A 128 -6.10 7.19 -33.64
C SER A 128 -4.62 7.65 -33.61
N ALA A 129 -3.70 6.80 -34.07
CA ALA A 129 -2.35 7.23 -34.46
C ALA A 129 -1.75 6.25 -35.48
N SER A 130 -1.99 6.47 -36.78
CA SER A 130 -1.37 5.70 -37.88
C SER A 130 -1.49 6.43 -39.23
N ALA A 131 -0.49 7.26 -39.56
CA ALA A 131 -0.17 7.67 -40.93
C ALA A 131 1.32 8.07 -41.01
N PRO A 132 2.03 7.86 -42.14
CA PRO A 132 3.48 7.70 -42.12
C PRO A 132 4.30 8.95 -42.42
N PHE A 133 5.57 8.93 -41.99
CA PHE A 133 6.60 9.89 -42.36
C PHE A 133 6.85 9.94 -43.88
N ALA A 134 7.02 11.15 -44.40
CA ALA A 134 7.69 11.40 -45.68
C ALA A 134 9.04 12.09 -45.43
N THR A 135 10.09 11.55 -46.03
CA THR A 135 11.44 12.16 -46.01
C THR A 135 11.55 13.27 -47.05
N ASP A 136 12.13 14.42 -46.70
CA ASP A 136 12.81 15.25 -47.70
C ASP A 136 14.15 15.77 -47.16
N SER A 137 15.05 16.02 -48.09
CA SER A 137 16.49 16.20 -47.92
C SER A 137 16.90 17.66 -48.16
N GLY A 138 17.64 18.26 -47.22
CA GLY A 138 18.14 19.64 -47.32
C GLY A 138 19.61 19.75 -46.92
N ASN A 139 20.51 19.83 -47.91
CA ASN A 139 21.96 19.95 -47.74
C ASN A 139 22.38 21.42 -47.47
N GLY A 140 23.37 21.68 -46.60
CA GLY A 140 23.68 23.05 -46.15
C GLY A 140 24.98 23.29 -45.37
N THR A 141 26.12 22.79 -45.86
CA THR A 141 27.53 23.24 -45.66
C THR A 141 27.96 24.11 -44.45
N ALA A 142 29.08 23.69 -43.83
CA ALA A 142 29.76 24.31 -42.68
C ALA A 142 30.54 25.63 -42.95
N SER A 143 30.93 26.31 -41.86
CA SER A 143 32.16 27.12 -41.77
C SER A 143 32.73 27.14 -40.34
N ALA A 144 34.00 27.52 -40.18
CA ALA A 144 34.85 27.24 -39.02
C ALA A 144 34.82 28.30 -37.90
N GLY A 145 35.36 27.94 -36.72
CA GLY A 145 35.72 28.87 -35.63
C GLY A 145 36.95 29.74 -35.95
N PRO A 146 37.49 30.49 -34.96
CA PRO A 146 38.37 29.83 -34.01
C PRO A 146 38.40 30.37 -32.55
N THR A 147 39.04 29.56 -31.71
CA THR A 147 39.64 29.77 -30.36
C THR A 147 39.85 31.19 -29.81
N GLY A 148 39.61 31.36 -28.50
CA GLY A 148 40.14 32.44 -27.66
C GLY A 148 40.21 32.04 -26.18
N THR A 149 41.36 32.25 -25.51
CA THR A 149 41.69 31.74 -24.17
C THR A 149 41.30 32.68 -23.01
N ALA A 150 41.22 32.10 -21.80
CA ALA A 150 40.92 32.78 -20.55
C ALA A 150 41.95 33.85 -20.11
N ALA A 151 41.49 34.79 -19.28
CA ALA A 151 42.34 35.56 -18.37
C ALA A 151 41.56 35.96 -17.10
N SER A 152 42.11 35.65 -15.93
CA SER A 152 41.68 36.19 -14.65
C SER A 152 42.26 37.58 -14.43
N SER A 153 41.55 38.45 -13.73
CA SER A 153 42.19 39.53 -12.96
C SER A 153 41.31 39.93 -11.77
N SER A 154 41.96 40.04 -10.61
CA SER A 154 41.38 40.56 -9.38
C SER A 154 41.71 42.05 -9.25
N LEU A 155 40.76 42.86 -8.81
CA LEU A 155 41.02 44.22 -8.32
C LEU A 155 40.19 44.51 -7.08
N VAL A 156 40.86 45.06 -6.07
CA VAL A 156 40.30 45.48 -4.78
C VAL A 156 39.89 46.95 -4.89
N GLY A 157 38.72 47.33 -4.34
CA GLY A 157 38.22 48.71 -4.45
C GLY A 157 37.06 49.09 -3.52
N THR A 158 37.39 49.36 -2.25
CA THR A 158 36.75 50.36 -1.35
C THR A 158 35.22 50.55 -1.35
N SER A 159 34.62 50.10 -0.25
CA SER A 159 33.61 50.82 0.58
C SER A 159 32.80 51.97 -0.05
N GLY A 160 31.52 51.71 -0.30
CA GLY A 160 30.48 52.74 -0.45
C GLY A 160 29.21 52.32 0.29
N THR A 161 28.83 53.05 1.34
CA THR A 161 27.56 52.81 2.06
C THR A 161 26.40 53.46 1.32
N SER A 162 25.55 52.66 0.68
CA SER A 162 24.22 53.07 0.23
C SER A 162 23.16 52.17 0.84
N SER A 163 22.32 52.75 1.70
CA SER A 163 21.15 52.10 2.28
C SER A 163 20.04 51.97 1.22
N SER A 164 20.10 50.91 0.42
CA SER A 164 18.94 50.47 -0.36
C SER A 164 17.98 49.75 0.56
N SER A 165 16.81 50.34 0.80
CA SER A 165 15.65 49.62 1.30
C SER A 165 15.32 48.51 0.31
N ALA A 166 15.64 47.26 0.65
CA ALA A 166 15.22 46.12 -0.12
C ALA A 166 13.69 46.05 -0.07
N SER A 167 13.03 46.51 -1.14
CA SER A 167 11.67 46.06 -1.42
C SER A 167 11.72 44.55 -1.47
N ALA A 168 10.95 43.87 -0.63
CA ALA A 168 10.78 42.43 -0.73
C ALA A 168 10.26 42.12 -2.13
N SER A 169 11.15 41.64 -2.99
CA SER A 169 10.77 41.12 -4.29
C SER A 169 10.02 39.84 -3.98
N SER A 170 8.69 39.90 -4.02
CA SER A 170 7.85 38.71 -4.04
C SER A 170 8.23 37.95 -5.31
N THR A 171 9.13 36.98 -5.17
CA THR A 171 9.46 36.05 -6.24
C THR A 171 8.17 35.32 -6.56
N ALA A 172 7.52 35.71 -7.66
CA ALA A 172 6.26 35.10 -8.06
C ALA A 172 6.53 33.60 -8.26
N VAL A 173 5.86 32.76 -7.47
CA VAL A 173 5.98 31.31 -7.61
C VAL A 173 5.43 30.94 -8.99
N SER A 174 6.14 30.06 -9.68
CA SER A 174 5.76 29.66 -11.03
C SER A 174 4.38 28.99 -11.01
N THR A 175 3.47 29.45 -11.87
CA THR A 175 2.18 28.81 -12.13
C THR A 175 2.30 27.62 -13.09
N TYR A 176 3.52 27.26 -13.51
CA TYR A 176 3.75 26.15 -14.42
C TYR A 176 3.61 24.79 -13.73
N LEU A 177 2.60 24.01 -14.09
CA LEU A 177 2.45 22.63 -13.62
C LEU A 177 3.43 21.72 -14.40
N PRO A 178 4.33 21.01 -13.70
CA PRO A 178 5.27 20.10 -14.37
C PRO A 178 4.54 18.87 -14.91
N VAL A 179 5.04 18.32 -16.01
CA VAL A 179 4.51 17.12 -16.67
C VAL A 179 5.63 16.12 -16.94
N LEU A 180 5.29 14.84 -17.14
CA LEU A 180 6.30 13.80 -17.41
C LEU A 180 7.22 14.12 -18.61
N GLY A 181 6.70 14.84 -19.61
CA GLY A 181 7.47 15.24 -20.79
C GLY A 181 8.56 16.30 -20.55
N ASP A 182 8.64 16.88 -19.35
CA ASP A 182 9.69 17.85 -18.99
C ASP A 182 11.01 17.18 -18.60
N TYR A 183 10.97 15.89 -18.25
CA TYR A 183 12.08 15.12 -17.71
C TYR A 183 12.41 13.94 -18.63
N ASN A 184 13.69 13.60 -18.74
CA ASN A 184 14.10 12.39 -19.42
C ASN A 184 14.20 11.18 -18.47
N ASP A 185 14.22 9.97 -19.03
CA ASP A 185 14.26 8.70 -18.29
C ASP A 185 15.36 8.65 -17.20
N GLN A 186 16.51 9.28 -17.41
CA GLN A 186 17.60 9.32 -16.43
C GLN A 186 17.29 10.28 -15.27
N GLU A 187 16.65 11.42 -15.53
CA GLU A 187 16.21 12.37 -14.50
C GLU A 187 15.11 11.77 -13.62
N ILE A 188 14.20 11.01 -14.24
CA ILE A 188 13.15 10.25 -13.56
C ILE A 188 13.76 9.13 -12.70
N ALA A 189 14.53 8.23 -13.31
CA ALA A 189 15.10 7.06 -12.61
C ALA A 189 16.10 7.42 -11.50
N SER A 190 16.79 8.56 -11.60
CA SER A 190 17.72 9.05 -10.56
C SER A 190 17.05 9.80 -9.41
N GLY A 191 15.75 10.09 -9.48
CA GLY A 191 15.06 10.96 -8.52
C GLY A 191 15.32 12.46 -8.71
N SER A 192 16.06 12.87 -9.75
CA SER A 192 16.27 14.29 -10.06
C SER A 192 14.96 15.01 -10.42
N ALA A 193 14.09 14.34 -11.18
CA ALA A 193 12.74 14.81 -11.48
C ALA A 193 11.90 14.91 -10.19
N TRP A 194 11.83 13.84 -9.41
CA TRP A 194 11.11 13.82 -8.13
C TRP A 194 11.53 14.94 -7.18
N LYS A 195 12.84 15.19 -7.06
CA LYS A 195 13.35 16.31 -6.27
C LYS A 195 12.87 17.65 -6.81
N ASN A 196 12.99 17.89 -8.12
CA ASN A 196 12.56 19.16 -8.71
C ASN A 196 11.05 19.41 -8.54
N VAL A 197 10.23 18.36 -8.69
CA VAL A 197 8.78 18.39 -8.44
C VAL A 197 8.46 18.67 -6.97
N SER A 198 9.16 18.02 -6.04
CA SER A 198 9.04 18.28 -4.59
C SER A 198 9.41 19.73 -4.24
N ASP A 199 10.52 20.25 -4.79
CA ASP A 199 10.98 21.63 -4.57
C ASP A 199 9.96 22.66 -5.10
N MET A 200 9.26 22.36 -6.20
CA MET A 200 8.19 23.21 -6.73
C MET A 200 6.94 23.21 -5.84
N ALA A 201 6.55 22.04 -5.30
CA ALA A 201 5.43 21.93 -4.37
C ALA A 201 5.71 22.63 -3.03
N ASP A 202 6.92 22.49 -2.47
CA ASP A 202 7.33 23.20 -1.24
C ASP A 202 7.34 24.73 -1.44
N ALA A 203 7.80 25.21 -2.60
CA ALA A 203 7.75 26.64 -2.94
C ALA A 203 6.31 27.19 -3.03
N ARG A 204 5.34 26.38 -3.48
CA ARG A 204 3.90 26.71 -3.50
C ARG A 204 3.29 26.71 -2.11
N LEU A 205 3.54 25.65 -1.34
CA LEU A 205 3.18 25.53 0.08
C LEU A 205 3.63 26.77 0.87
N LYS A 206 4.89 27.18 0.69
CA LYS A 206 5.47 28.37 1.33
C LYS A 206 4.77 29.66 0.97
N ALA A 207 4.36 29.83 -0.29
CA ALA A 207 3.69 31.04 -0.73
C ALA A 207 2.27 31.15 -0.15
N ARG A 208 1.50 30.05 -0.13
CA ARG A 208 0.13 30.05 0.43
C ARG A 208 0.11 30.16 1.96
N THR A 209 1.09 29.62 2.67
CA THR A 209 1.14 29.57 4.15
C THR A 209 2.05 30.62 4.80
N SER A 210 1.98 31.87 4.31
CA SER A 210 2.80 32.98 4.81
C SER A 210 2.18 33.77 5.98
N SER A 211 0.95 33.45 6.39
CA SER A 211 0.25 34.08 7.50
C SER A 211 -0.84 33.17 8.08
N GLY A 212 -1.02 33.21 9.40
CA GLY A 212 -1.98 32.36 10.13
C GLY A 212 -1.39 31.95 11.47
N ASP A 213 -2.09 31.06 12.19
CA ASP A 213 -1.54 30.43 13.39
C ASP A 213 -0.52 29.34 13.03
N CYS A 214 -0.74 28.64 11.91
CA CYS A 214 0.28 27.84 11.24
C CYS A 214 0.87 28.61 10.04
N THR A 215 2.19 28.63 9.92
CA THR A 215 2.93 29.20 8.77
C THR A 215 4.09 28.29 8.39
N TYR A 216 4.61 28.44 7.17
CA TYR A 216 5.75 27.66 6.69
C TYR A 216 6.97 27.66 7.65
N GLU A 217 7.20 28.80 8.32
CA GLU A 217 8.31 29.01 9.25
C GLU A 217 8.09 28.42 10.65
N ASN A 218 6.85 28.20 11.09
CA ASN A 218 6.54 27.64 12.41
C ASN A 218 6.05 26.17 12.37
N ALA A 219 5.65 25.68 11.19
CA ALA A 219 5.25 24.31 10.98
C ALA A 219 6.38 23.33 11.31
N ARG A 220 5.99 22.22 11.95
CA ARG A 220 6.92 21.13 12.29
C ARG A 220 7.40 20.46 11.01
N VAL A 221 8.68 20.10 10.93
CA VAL A 221 9.26 19.49 9.71
C VAL A 221 9.44 17.99 9.91
N ARG A 222 8.71 17.17 9.15
CA ARG A 222 8.93 15.72 9.05
C ARG A 222 10.09 15.45 8.08
N THR A 223 11.13 14.80 8.56
CA THR A 223 12.39 14.58 7.83
C THR A 223 12.55 13.10 7.42
N GLU A 224 13.42 12.85 6.44
CA GLU A 224 13.78 11.48 6.04
C GLU A 224 14.51 10.77 7.20
N PHE A 225 14.21 9.51 7.44
CA PHE A 225 14.75 8.77 8.58
C PHE A 225 16.28 8.77 8.63
N ARG A 226 16.96 8.77 7.47
CA ARG A 226 18.42 8.77 7.39
C ARG A 226 19.05 10.15 7.46
N SER A 227 18.30 11.23 7.17
CA SER A 227 18.78 12.61 7.35
C SER A 227 18.85 13.02 8.84
N MET A 228 18.08 12.34 9.70
CA MET A 228 18.12 12.47 11.16
C MET A 228 19.46 12.03 11.77
N SER A 229 19.88 12.72 12.84
CA SER A 229 21.01 12.28 13.66
C SER A 229 20.68 11.02 14.46
N ASN A 230 21.71 10.28 14.87
CA ASN A 230 21.58 9.10 15.74
C ASN A 230 20.75 9.39 17.01
N ASP A 231 20.96 10.52 17.68
CA ASP A 231 20.18 10.91 18.86
C ASP A 231 18.68 11.09 18.53
N GLN A 232 18.36 11.66 17.37
CA GLN A 232 16.98 11.85 16.91
C GLN A 232 16.32 10.51 16.52
N ARG A 233 17.04 9.65 15.80
CA ARG A 233 16.58 8.29 15.45
C ARG A 233 16.32 7.47 16.72
N LYS A 234 17.23 7.53 17.71
CA LYS A 234 17.11 6.85 19.00
C LYS A 234 15.93 7.37 19.82
N ALA A 235 15.76 8.69 19.90
CA ALA A 235 14.63 9.29 20.61
C ALA A 235 13.26 8.89 20.00
N PHE A 236 13.21 8.71 18.68
CA PHE A 236 12.01 8.18 18.00
C PHE A 236 11.77 6.71 18.36
N THR A 237 12.77 5.84 18.20
CA THR A 237 12.59 4.40 18.46
C THR A 237 12.32 4.08 19.93
N ASP A 238 12.92 4.84 20.87
CA ASP A 238 12.63 4.74 22.30
C ASP A 238 11.19 5.15 22.64
N ALA A 239 10.65 6.18 21.97
CA ALA A 239 9.26 6.60 22.16
C ALA A 239 8.28 5.54 21.62
N VAL A 240 8.58 4.90 20.50
CA VAL A 240 7.79 3.77 19.98
C VAL A 240 7.82 2.58 20.95
N ALA A 241 9.00 2.20 21.44
CA ALA A 241 9.15 1.12 22.43
C ALA A 241 8.43 1.43 23.76
N CYS A 242 8.35 2.71 24.13
CA CYS A 242 7.53 3.16 25.26
C CYS A 242 6.02 2.96 25.01
N LEU A 243 5.48 3.27 23.82
CA LEU A 243 4.08 2.95 23.49
C LEU A 243 3.81 1.44 23.49
N GLN A 244 4.78 0.63 23.06
CA GLN A 244 4.74 -0.84 23.08
C GLN A 244 4.88 -1.45 24.48
N SER A 245 5.05 -0.64 25.53
CA SER A 245 5.12 -1.08 26.93
C SER A 245 4.22 -0.29 27.89
N THR A 246 3.46 0.68 27.37
CA THR A 246 2.46 1.44 28.14
C THR A 246 1.10 0.75 28.07
N GLU A 247 0.33 0.72 29.16
CA GLU A 247 -1.05 0.19 29.17
C GLU A 247 -1.98 0.93 28.18
N PRO A 248 -3.06 0.30 27.68
CA PRO A 248 -4.02 0.94 26.78
C PRO A 248 -4.75 2.13 27.44
N ARG A 249 -5.16 3.12 26.64
CA ARG A 249 -5.80 4.37 27.10
C ARG A 249 -7.33 4.35 27.00
N TYR A 250 -7.89 3.68 26.01
CA TYR A 250 -9.32 3.68 25.67
C TYR A 250 -10.00 2.34 25.94
N THR A 251 -9.24 1.25 26.10
CA THR A 251 -9.72 -0.05 26.59
C THR A 251 -8.95 -0.53 27.82
N THR A 252 -9.31 -1.68 28.36
CA THR A 252 -8.52 -2.40 29.38
C THR A 252 -7.74 -3.53 28.73
N ALA A 253 -6.50 -3.75 29.15
CA ALA A 253 -5.65 -4.82 28.63
C ALA A 253 -6.35 -6.20 28.72
N GLY A 254 -6.43 -6.93 27.60
CA GLY A 254 -7.09 -8.23 27.50
C GLY A 254 -8.61 -8.21 27.71
N SER A 255 -9.29 -7.09 27.42
CA SER A 255 -10.76 -6.98 27.54
C SER A 255 -11.53 -7.99 26.70
N ASP A 256 -12.75 -8.38 27.12
CA ASP A 256 -13.63 -9.28 26.35
C ASP A 256 -13.89 -8.83 24.89
N ALA A 257 -13.85 -7.51 24.62
CA ALA A 257 -14.06 -6.93 23.29
C ALA A 257 -12.77 -6.88 22.45
N TYR A 258 -11.62 -6.72 23.10
CA TYR A 258 -10.30 -6.62 22.46
C TYR A 258 -9.29 -7.50 23.23
N PRO A 259 -9.41 -8.84 23.16
CA PRO A 259 -8.61 -9.73 24.01
C PRO A 259 -7.12 -9.70 23.67
N GLY A 260 -6.74 -9.30 22.45
CA GLY A 260 -5.35 -9.13 22.02
C GLY A 260 -4.74 -7.73 22.25
N VAL A 261 -5.49 -6.75 22.78
CA VAL A 261 -4.94 -5.41 23.06
C VAL A 261 -4.36 -5.39 24.47
N TYR A 262 -3.04 -5.20 24.59
CA TYR A 262 -2.33 -5.14 25.87
C TYR A 262 -1.56 -3.85 26.09
N THR A 263 -1.32 -3.07 25.03
CA THR A 263 -0.50 -1.86 25.06
C THR A 263 -1.19 -0.68 24.36
N ARG A 264 -0.72 0.55 24.61
CA ARG A 264 -1.15 1.74 23.86
C ARG A 264 -0.82 1.60 22.36
N TYR A 265 0.26 0.88 22.02
CA TYR A 265 0.58 0.57 20.62
C TYR A 265 -0.46 -0.36 19.98
N ASP A 266 -0.93 -1.40 20.70
CA ASP A 266 -1.96 -2.32 20.18
C ASP A 266 -3.29 -1.63 19.88
N GLU A 267 -3.61 -0.50 20.52
CA GLU A 267 -4.81 0.29 20.19
C GLU A 267 -4.77 0.87 18.77
N PHE A 268 -3.58 1.23 18.26
CA PHE A 268 -3.40 1.62 16.85
C PHE A 268 -3.60 0.41 15.93
N VAL A 269 -2.96 -0.72 16.25
CA VAL A 269 -3.08 -1.96 15.46
C VAL A 269 -4.54 -2.42 15.40
N ALA A 270 -5.24 -2.49 16.55
CA ALA A 270 -6.64 -2.88 16.61
C ALA A 270 -7.57 -1.90 15.89
N THR A 271 -7.29 -0.60 15.94
CA THR A 271 -8.05 0.41 15.17
C THR A 271 -7.91 0.18 13.67
N HIS A 272 -6.70 -0.02 13.17
CA HIS A 272 -6.46 -0.29 11.75
C HIS A 272 -7.11 -1.62 11.29
N ILE A 273 -6.99 -2.69 12.09
CA ILE A 273 -7.69 -3.97 11.84
C ILE A 273 -9.21 -3.75 11.74
N ASN A 274 -9.79 -3.01 12.68
CA ASN A 274 -11.23 -2.75 12.72
C ASN A 274 -11.72 -1.93 11.52
N MET A 275 -10.89 -0.99 11.06
CA MET A 275 -11.24 -0.02 10.03
C MET A 275 -10.82 -0.45 8.62
N THR A 276 -10.08 -1.56 8.44
CA THR A 276 -9.38 -1.93 7.19
C THR A 276 -10.26 -1.82 5.93
N TYR A 277 -11.51 -2.29 5.98
CA TYR A 277 -12.46 -2.29 4.85
C TYR A 277 -13.15 -0.93 4.59
N HIS A 278 -12.83 0.08 5.39
CA HIS A 278 -13.40 1.44 5.34
C HIS A 278 -12.34 2.53 5.15
N ILE A 279 -11.06 2.16 5.03
CA ILE A 279 -9.92 3.10 4.95
C ILE A 279 -8.96 2.78 3.78
N HIS A 280 -9.27 1.78 2.96
CA HIS A 280 -8.51 1.35 1.79
C HIS A 280 -9.45 1.19 0.61
N GLY A 281 -9.02 1.61 -0.59
CA GLY A 281 -9.89 1.66 -1.76
C GLY A 281 -11.16 2.50 -1.55
N THR A 282 -11.10 3.44 -0.60
CA THR A 282 -12.13 4.41 -0.20
C THR A 282 -11.67 5.84 -0.54
N ALA A 283 -12.60 6.80 -0.52
CA ALA A 283 -12.26 8.21 -0.73
C ALA A 283 -11.37 8.81 0.37
N ASP A 284 -11.53 8.32 1.60
CA ASP A 284 -10.84 8.86 2.77
C ASP A 284 -9.45 8.24 3.03
N PHE A 285 -9.02 7.23 2.26
CA PHE A 285 -7.75 6.50 2.45
C PHE A 285 -6.57 7.43 2.82
N LEU A 286 -6.36 8.50 2.04
CA LEU A 286 -5.24 9.43 2.24
C LEU A 286 -5.39 10.30 3.49
N ALA A 287 -6.57 10.86 3.72
CA ALA A 287 -6.85 11.75 4.85
C ALA A 287 -6.94 10.98 6.18
N TRP A 288 -7.51 9.78 6.17
CA TRP A 288 -7.57 8.89 7.31
C TRP A 288 -6.16 8.47 7.74
N HIS A 289 -5.33 7.99 6.81
CA HIS A 289 -3.95 7.60 7.13
C HIS A 289 -3.09 8.79 7.57
N ARG A 290 -3.27 9.97 6.95
CA ARG A 290 -2.66 11.23 7.40
C ARG A 290 -2.96 11.52 8.87
N ASN A 291 -4.22 11.46 9.28
CA ASN A 291 -4.58 11.71 10.67
C ASN A 291 -4.13 10.57 11.59
N PHE A 292 -4.21 9.31 11.17
CA PHE A 292 -3.78 8.15 11.95
C PHE A 292 -2.29 8.24 12.33
N ILE A 293 -1.42 8.63 11.40
CA ILE A 293 0.01 8.85 11.71
C ILE A 293 0.27 10.13 12.51
N HIS A 294 -0.60 11.14 12.42
CA HIS A 294 -0.52 12.35 13.25
C HIS A 294 -0.93 12.07 14.71
N GLU A 295 -1.99 11.30 14.94
CA GLU A 295 -2.41 10.87 16.28
C GLU A 295 -1.38 9.91 16.90
N PHE A 296 -0.63 9.14 16.08
CA PHE A 296 0.54 8.39 16.53
C PHE A 296 1.69 9.30 16.96
N GLU A 297 2.03 10.31 16.16
CA GLU A 297 3.01 11.36 16.49
C GLU A 297 2.63 12.09 17.79
N GLY A 298 1.34 12.39 17.97
CA GLY A 298 0.78 12.95 19.21
C GLY A 298 0.94 12.00 20.40
N ALA A 299 0.60 10.72 20.25
CA ALA A 299 0.74 9.72 21.30
C ALA A 299 2.19 9.54 21.76
N LEU A 300 3.17 9.55 20.84
CA LEU A 300 4.61 9.54 21.19
C LEU A 300 4.98 10.75 22.07
N GLY A 301 4.43 11.93 21.78
CA GLY A 301 4.64 13.15 22.55
C GLY A 301 3.96 13.11 23.93
N GLU A 302 2.65 12.88 23.97
CA GLU A 302 1.83 12.89 25.18
C GLU A 302 2.22 11.80 26.18
N THR A 303 2.50 10.60 25.69
CA THR A 303 2.70 9.40 26.51
C THR A 303 4.17 9.20 26.86
N CYS A 304 5.05 9.42 25.88
CA CYS A 304 6.47 9.03 25.94
C CYS A 304 7.44 10.21 25.91
N GLY A 305 6.93 11.46 25.90
CA GLY A 305 7.76 12.67 25.95
C GLY A 305 8.56 12.94 24.68
N TYR A 306 8.18 12.35 23.54
CA TYR A 306 8.85 12.59 22.26
C TYR A 306 8.67 14.05 21.81
N THR A 307 9.78 14.73 21.50
CA THR A 307 9.78 16.13 21.05
C THR A 307 10.11 16.30 19.58
N GLY A 308 10.63 15.25 18.93
CA GLY A 308 10.86 15.22 17.49
C GLY A 308 9.56 15.04 16.70
N THR A 309 9.69 15.03 15.37
CA THR A 309 8.60 14.80 14.42
C THR A 309 8.60 13.37 13.90
N LEU A 310 7.45 12.88 13.45
CA LEU A 310 7.38 11.57 12.79
C LEU A 310 8.23 11.59 11.50
N PRO A 311 9.28 10.76 11.36
CA PRO A 311 10.05 10.71 10.15
C PRO A 311 9.31 9.97 9.02
N TYR A 312 9.82 10.09 7.81
CA TYR A 312 9.41 9.27 6.68
C TYR A 312 10.57 8.40 6.18
N TRP A 313 10.25 7.26 5.58
CA TRP A 313 11.23 6.40 4.92
C TRP A 313 11.10 6.55 3.40
N ASP A 314 12.10 7.17 2.77
CA ASP A 314 12.16 7.25 1.30
C ASP A 314 12.65 5.90 0.74
N TRP A 315 11.71 4.98 0.51
CA TRP A 315 12.01 3.63 0.00
C TRP A 315 12.71 3.65 -1.37
N ALA A 316 12.56 4.73 -2.16
CA ALA A 316 13.20 4.83 -3.47
C ALA A 316 14.72 4.97 -3.40
N LEU A 317 15.27 5.42 -2.27
CA LEU A 317 16.70 5.33 -2.00
C LEU A 317 17.19 3.89 -1.80
N ASP A 318 16.30 2.94 -1.47
CA ASP A 318 16.59 1.55 -1.13
C ASP A 318 16.13 0.52 -2.19
N ALA A 319 15.52 0.97 -3.29
CA ALA A 319 15.06 0.09 -4.36
C ALA A 319 16.18 -0.84 -4.85
N GLY A 320 15.95 -2.16 -4.78
CA GLY A 320 16.92 -3.21 -5.14
C GLY A 320 18.03 -3.50 -4.12
N LYS A 321 17.99 -2.90 -2.93
CA LYS A 321 19.03 -3.04 -1.89
C LYS A 321 18.49 -2.75 -0.47
N VAL A 322 17.24 -3.10 -0.20
CA VAL A 322 16.57 -2.87 1.10
C VAL A 322 17.30 -3.60 2.23
N ASP A 323 17.87 -4.78 1.93
CA ASP A 323 18.75 -5.55 2.80
C ASP A 323 20.05 -4.81 3.20
N GLN A 324 20.38 -3.69 2.54
CA GLN A 324 21.52 -2.83 2.80
C GLN A 324 21.12 -1.45 3.36
N SER A 325 19.82 -1.19 3.56
CA SER A 325 19.33 0.09 4.08
C SER A 325 19.72 0.31 5.54
N GLU A 326 20.12 1.54 5.88
CA GLU A 326 20.30 1.97 7.27
C GLU A 326 19.03 1.83 8.12
N VAL A 327 17.84 1.86 7.50
CA VAL A 327 16.56 1.64 8.19
C VAL A 327 16.49 0.22 8.80
N PHE A 328 17.17 -0.75 8.19
CA PHE A 328 17.09 -2.17 8.56
C PHE A 328 18.44 -2.80 8.97
N ASN A 329 19.46 -2.00 9.23
CA ASN A 329 20.81 -2.50 9.51
C ASN A 329 20.92 -3.25 10.86
N GLY A 330 19.92 -3.14 11.73
CA GLY A 330 19.86 -3.83 13.02
C GLY A 330 20.69 -3.23 14.15
N ASP A 331 21.21 -2.01 14.00
CA ASP A 331 21.84 -1.24 15.09
C ASP A 331 20.78 -0.54 15.98
N GLU A 332 21.23 0.13 17.04
CA GLU A 332 20.36 0.80 18.02
C GLU A 332 19.63 2.06 17.49
N TYR A 333 20.02 2.57 16.32
CA TYR A 333 19.47 3.74 15.64
C TYR A 333 18.58 3.37 14.43
N SER A 334 18.47 2.08 14.12
CA SER A 334 17.64 1.53 13.04
C SER A 334 16.21 1.22 13.49
N MET A 335 15.35 0.84 12.54
CA MET A 335 14.01 0.29 12.81
C MET A 335 14.04 -1.23 13.09
N GLY A 336 15.16 -1.75 13.61
CA GLY A 336 15.39 -3.19 13.79
C GLY A 336 15.98 -3.85 12.54
N SER A 337 16.50 -5.07 12.69
CA SER A 337 17.09 -5.83 11.58
C SER A 337 16.06 -6.35 10.56
N ASN A 338 16.55 -7.00 9.49
CA ASN A 338 15.77 -8.04 8.82
C ASN A 338 15.45 -9.21 9.78
N GLY A 339 14.51 -10.07 9.41
CA GLY A 339 14.28 -11.32 10.12
C GLY A 339 15.44 -12.32 9.97
N MET A 340 15.50 -13.29 10.88
CA MET A 340 16.42 -14.42 10.77
C MET A 340 16.22 -15.14 9.44
N TYR A 341 17.30 -15.37 8.68
CA TYR A 341 17.23 -16.04 7.38
C TYR A 341 16.72 -17.48 7.50
N ILE A 342 15.64 -17.79 6.79
CA ILE A 342 15.09 -19.15 6.65
C ILE A 342 15.41 -19.68 5.24
N ALA A 343 16.35 -20.61 5.18
CA ALA A 343 16.78 -21.27 3.95
C ALA A 343 15.75 -22.28 3.42
N GLY A 344 15.73 -22.49 2.10
CA GLY A 344 14.92 -23.54 1.46
C GLY A 344 13.43 -23.24 1.36
N ARG A 345 13.02 -21.97 1.47
CA ARG A 345 11.67 -21.52 1.14
C ARG A 345 11.46 -21.50 -0.37
N GLU A 346 10.23 -21.75 -0.80
CA GLU A 346 9.80 -21.70 -2.20
C GLU A 346 9.15 -20.35 -2.51
N ASP A 347 9.00 -20.03 -3.80
CA ASP A 347 8.30 -18.84 -4.26
C ASP A 347 6.82 -18.85 -3.80
N THR A 348 6.29 -17.69 -3.44
CA THR A 348 4.92 -17.53 -2.95
C THR A 348 4.04 -16.93 -4.05
N TYR A 349 2.84 -17.49 -4.23
CA TYR A 349 1.84 -16.99 -5.19
C TYR A 349 0.72 -16.24 -4.47
N LEU A 350 0.53 -14.98 -4.86
CA LEU A 350 -0.55 -14.11 -4.40
C LEU A 350 -1.69 -14.17 -5.41
N GLY A 351 -2.75 -14.91 -5.08
CA GLY A 351 -3.85 -15.18 -6.01
C GLY A 351 -4.68 -13.96 -6.38
N LEU A 352 -4.74 -12.95 -5.52
CA LEU A 352 -5.48 -11.70 -5.76
C LEU A 352 -4.71 -10.80 -6.74
N GLN A 353 -3.40 -10.67 -6.56
CA GLN A 353 -2.52 -9.89 -7.44
C GLN A 353 -2.00 -10.67 -8.66
N ASP A 354 -2.40 -11.94 -8.85
CA ASP A 354 -1.89 -12.89 -9.86
C ASP A 354 -0.35 -12.85 -10.00
N THR A 355 0.33 -12.82 -8.86
CA THR A 355 1.78 -12.54 -8.79
C THR A 355 2.51 -13.61 -7.99
N THR A 356 3.51 -14.24 -8.62
CA THR A 356 4.48 -15.10 -7.93
C THR A 356 5.74 -14.31 -7.62
N PHE A 357 6.21 -14.36 -6.37
CA PHE A 357 7.43 -13.69 -5.92
C PHE A 357 8.36 -14.64 -5.13
N PRO A 358 9.68 -14.46 -5.21
CA PRO A 358 10.64 -15.28 -4.48
C PRO A 358 10.74 -14.86 -3.00
N PRO A 359 11.15 -15.75 -2.09
CA PRO A 359 11.47 -15.38 -0.72
C PRO A 359 12.59 -14.33 -0.67
N GLY A 360 12.49 -13.41 0.29
CA GLY A 360 13.50 -12.41 0.58
C GLY A 360 14.70 -12.96 1.36
N THR A 361 15.46 -12.05 1.97
CA THR A 361 16.72 -12.38 2.68
C THR A 361 16.56 -12.68 4.18
N GLY A 362 15.32 -12.80 4.66
CA GLY A 362 14.97 -13.07 6.06
C GLY A 362 14.00 -14.27 6.21
N GLY A 363 12.83 -14.02 6.78
CA GLY A 363 11.73 -14.98 6.93
C GLY A 363 11.39 -15.39 8.37
N GLY A 364 12.24 -15.04 9.35
CA GLY A 364 12.06 -15.33 10.77
C GLY A 364 11.98 -14.07 11.64
N CYS A 365 12.06 -14.25 12.96
CA CYS A 365 12.04 -13.14 13.91
C CYS A 365 13.14 -12.10 13.63
N VAL A 366 12.86 -10.82 13.84
CA VAL A 366 13.84 -9.73 13.93
C VAL A 366 14.69 -9.94 15.18
N MET A 367 16.02 -10.00 15.02
CA MET A 367 16.94 -10.45 16.08
C MET A 367 17.81 -9.33 16.66
N SER A 368 17.88 -8.15 16.05
CA SER A 368 18.62 -7.00 16.61
C SER A 368 17.96 -5.65 16.30
N GLY A 369 18.47 -4.60 16.95
CA GLY A 369 17.90 -3.25 16.96
C GLY A 369 16.70 -3.09 17.92
N PRO A 370 16.08 -1.90 17.97
CA PRO A 370 15.10 -1.53 19.00
C PRO A 370 13.87 -2.46 19.08
N PHE A 371 13.43 -3.03 17.96
CA PHE A 371 12.23 -3.87 17.85
C PHE A 371 12.54 -5.36 17.65
N SER A 372 13.65 -5.82 18.26
CA SER A 372 14.03 -7.23 18.27
C SER A 372 13.08 -8.10 19.11
N ASN A 373 13.13 -9.42 18.90
CA ASN A 373 12.46 -10.42 19.75
C ASN A 373 12.86 -10.39 21.25
N ALA A 374 13.89 -9.62 21.64
CA ALA A 374 14.24 -9.40 23.05
C ALA A 374 13.58 -8.17 23.66
N THR A 375 12.96 -7.31 22.85
CA THR A 375 12.46 -5.97 23.23
C THR A 375 11.04 -5.69 22.78
N TYR A 376 10.52 -6.41 21.78
CA TYR A 376 9.17 -6.22 21.25
C TYR A 376 8.46 -7.55 20.92
N GLU A 377 7.19 -7.64 21.33
CA GLU A 377 6.26 -8.72 21.02
C GLU A 377 5.00 -8.11 20.37
N THR A 378 4.55 -8.73 19.28
CA THR A 378 3.30 -8.36 18.56
C THR A 378 2.16 -9.20 19.09
N HIS A 379 1.02 -8.59 19.45
CA HIS A 379 -0.10 -9.29 20.11
C HIS A 379 -1.29 -9.60 19.21
N LEU A 380 -1.39 -8.97 18.03
CA LEU A 380 -2.56 -9.04 17.13
C LEU A 380 -2.19 -9.59 15.75
N GLY A 381 -3.18 -10.13 15.03
CA GLY A 381 -3.00 -10.76 13.71
C GLY A 381 -2.10 -12.01 13.72
N PRO A 382 -1.61 -12.48 12.55
CA PRO A 382 -2.04 -12.05 11.21
C PRO A 382 -3.50 -12.44 10.95
N LEU A 383 -4.12 -11.82 9.94
CA LEU A 383 -5.50 -12.11 9.51
C LEU A 383 -5.52 -12.68 8.09
N ASP A 384 -4.69 -12.15 7.18
CA ASP A 384 -4.71 -12.48 5.75
C ASP A 384 -3.32 -12.88 5.21
N SER A 385 -2.38 -13.25 6.08
CA SER A 385 -1.06 -13.70 5.64
C SER A 385 -1.15 -15.00 4.84
N PRO A 386 -0.54 -15.09 3.63
CA PRO A 386 -0.54 -16.31 2.81
C PRO A 386 0.31 -17.43 3.39
N TYR A 387 1.11 -17.16 4.43
CA TYR A 387 1.93 -18.13 5.15
C TYR A 387 1.16 -18.87 6.26
N GLY A 388 -0.11 -18.51 6.49
CA GLY A 388 -0.97 -19.09 7.51
C GLY A 388 -0.63 -18.63 8.93
N ASN A 389 -1.19 -19.34 9.91
CA ASN A 389 -1.26 -18.93 11.33
C ASN A 389 -2.16 -17.70 11.58
N ASN A 390 -3.09 -17.43 10.66
CA ASN A 390 -4.09 -16.38 10.83
C ASN A 390 -5.01 -16.68 12.02
N VAL A 391 -5.35 -15.65 12.79
CA VAL A 391 -6.23 -15.77 13.96
C VAL A 391 -7.68 -16.07 13.56
N ALA A 392 -8.47 -16.62 14.48
CA ALA A 392 -9.86 -16.98 14.19
C ALA A 392 -10.81 -15.78 14.26
N ASN A 393 -10.50 -14.80 15.12
CA ASN A 393 -11.20 -13.53 15.25
C ASN A 393 -10.20 -12.37 15.21
N GLN A 394 -10.62 -11.24 14.67
CA GLN A 394 -9.75 -10.08 14.36
C GLN A 394 -8.96 -9.50 15.54
N PHE A 395 -9.39 -9.73 16.78
CA PHE A 395 -8.73 -9.27 18.00
C PHE A 395 -8.25 -10.39 18.93
N ASP A 396 -8.16 -11.64 18.47
CA ASP A 396 -7.60 -12.73 19.28
C ASP A 396 -6.16 -12.39 19.73
N TYR A 397 -5.80 -12.78 20.96
CA TYR A 397 -4.45 -12.61 21.48
C TYR A 397 -3.50 -13.65 20.86
N ASN A 398 -2.51 -13.17 20.11
CA ASN A 398 -1.52 -13.99 19.40
C ASN A 398 -0.08 -13.44 19.59
N PRO A 399 0.47 -13.49 20.83
CA PRO A 399 1.81 -13.01 21.16
C PRO A 399 2.89 -13.74 20.37
N ARG A 400 3.69 -12.99 19.62
CA ARG A 400 4.80 -13.50 18.80
C ARG A 400 5.80 -12.39 18.46
N CYS A 401 7.02 -12.79 18.12
CA CYS A 401 8.06 -11.88 17.63
C CYS A 401 7.62 -11.09 16.39
N LEU A 402 8.19 -9.89 16.19
CA LEU A 402 8.18 -9.24 14.88
C LEU A 402 8.99 -10.08 13.88
N VAL A 403 8.43 -10.34 12.70
CA VAL A 403 8.99 -11.14 11.60
C VAL A 403 9.14 -10.23 10.39
N ARG A 404 10.25 -10.39 9.64
CA ARG A 404 10.49 -9.70 8.37
C ARG A 404 11.22 -10.60 7.39
N ASP A 405 11.01 -10.35 6.11
CA ASP A 405 11.68 -11.02 5.01
C ASP A 405 12.04 -10.04 3.88
N LEU A 406 12.86 -9.03 4.20
CA LEU A 406 13.07 -7.87 3.32
C LEU A 406 13.31 -8.27 1.86
N SER A 407 12.44 -7.75 0.99
CA SER A 407 12.28 -8.22 -0.38
C SER A 407 12.60 -7.13 -1.40
N ASN A 408 13.74 -7.29 -2.07
CA ASN A 408 14.12 -6.46 -3.20
C ASN A 408 13.21 -6.68 -4.43
N PHE A 409 12.45 -7.79 -4.48
CA PHE A 409 11.50 -8.04 -5.57
C PHE A 409 10.47 -6.91 -5.67
N PHE A 410 9.87 -6.50 -4.54
CA PHE A 410 8.85 -5.46 -4.53
C PHE A 410 9.45 -4.05 -4.67
N SER A 411 10.54 -3.75 -3.96
CA SER A 411 11.13 -2.40 -3.97
C SER A 411 11.62 -1.97 -5.35
N GLU A 412 12.19 -2.89 -6.14
CA GLU A 412 12.63 -2.64 -7.53
C GLU A 412 11.49 -2.38 -8.52
N ARG A 413 10.28 -2.86 -8.22
CA ARG A 413 9.13 -2.86 -9.15
C ARG A 413 8.16 -1.73 -8.86
N TYR A 414 7.97 -1.41 -7.59
CA TYR A 414 6.86 -0.57 -7.13
C TYR A 414 7.30 0.67 -6.34
N ASN A 415 8.52 0.70 -5.82
CA ASN A 415 8.99 1.78 -4.94
C ASN A 415 10.26 2.47 -5.46
N THR A 416 10.37 2.66 -6.77
CA THR A 416 11.45 3.45 -7.39
C THR A 416 11.06 4.92 -7.55
N TYR A 417 12.04 5.81 -7.78
CA TYR A 417 11.73 7.20 -8.15
C TYR A 417 10.96 7.32 -9.47
N THR A 418 11.06 6.33 -10.37
CA THR A 418 10.20 6.22 -11.54
C THR A 418 8.74 6.07 -11.12
N ASN A 419 8.42 5.09 -10.26
CA ASN A 419 7.05 4.87 -9.79
C ASN A 419 6.47 6.12 -9.09
N VAL A 420 7.27 6.79 -8.24
CA VAL A 420 6.83 7.99 -7.51
C VAL A 420 6.61 9.18 -8.46
N THR A 421 7.51 9.41 -9.41
CA THR A 421 7.38 10.52 -10.38
C THR A 421 6.23 10.29 -11.36
N GLU A 422 6.07 9.07 -11.87
CA GLU A 422 4.96 8.69 -12.76
C GLU A 422 3.60 8.75 -12.07
N LEU A 423 3.53 8.41 -10.79
CA LEU A 423 2.32 8.58 -9.99
C LEU A 423 1.92 10.07 -9.87
N VAL A 424 2.85 10.92 -9.44
CA VAL A 424 2.57 12.33 -9.13
C VAL A 424 2.36 13.21 -10.37
N LEU A 425 3.10 12.96 -11.45
CA LEU A 425 2.99 13.73 -12.70
C LEU A 425 2.06 13.09 -13.74
N GLY A 426 1.77 11.79 -13.62
CA GLY A 426 0.90 11.06 -14.53
C GLY A 426 -0.58 11.04 -14.12
N GLN A 427 -0.91 11.23 -12.83
CA GLN A 427 -2.27 11.20 -12.32
C GLN A 427 -2.70 12.57 -11.77
N PRO A 428 -3.33 13.44 -12.58
CA PRO A 428 -3.78 14.76 -12.13
C PRO A 428 -5.08 14.71 -11.31
N GLU A 429 -5.87 13.65 -11.44
CA GLU A 429 -7.16 13.44 -10.75
C GLU A 429 -7.00 12.54 -9.52
N ILE A 430 -7.70 12.86 -8.43
CA ILE A 430 -7.58 12.16 -7.14
C ILE A 430 -7.92 10.66 -7.23
N GLY A 431 -9.00 10.27 -7.92
CA GLY A 431 -9.41 8.86 -8.00
C GLY A 431 -8.37 7.96 -8.67
N ASN A 432 -7.75 8.42 -9.76
CA ASN A 432 -6.65 7.69 -10.39
C ASN A 432 -5.37 7.73 -9.57
N PHE A 433 -5.06 8.87 -8.93
CA PHE A 433 -3.88 9.02 -8.07
C PHE A 433 -3.93 8.04 -6.89
N GLN A 434 -5.02 8.05 -6.11
CA GLN A 434 -5.17 7.14 -4.96
C GLN A 434 -5.29 5.67 -5.38
N SER A 435 -5.94 5.37 -6.51
CA SER A 435 -6.09 4.00 -6.99
C SER A 435 -4.77 3.42 -7.52
N LEU A 436 -3.97 4.20 -8.26
CA LEU A 436 -2.64 3.78 -8.71
C LEU A 436 -1.66 3.67 -7.54
N MET A 437 -1.77 4.57 -6.56
CA MET A 437 -0.96 4.52 -5.34
C MET A 437 -1.15 3.21 -4.57
N GLN A 438 -2.40 2.73 -4.46
CA GLN A 438 -2.79 1.52 -3.73
C GLN A 438 -2.70 0.22 -4.54
N GLY A 439 -2.49 0.28 -5.87
CA GLY A 439 -2.44 -0.90 -6.72
C GLY A 439 -3.79 -1.39 -7.28
N PHE A 440 -4.80 -0.52 -7.26
CA PHE A 440 -6.14 -0.81 -7.79
C PHE A 440 -6.37 -0.34 -9.24
N LEU A 441 -5.37 0.30 -9.86
CA LEU A 441 -5.47 0.82 -11.23
C LEU A 441 -4.56 0.09 -12.24
N GLY A 442 -5.17 -0.50 -13.27
CA GLY A 442 -4.46 -1.10 -14.39
C GLY A 442 -3.63 -2.34 -14.00
N ASP A 443 -2.48 -2.53 -14.66
CA ASP A 443 -1.60 -3.69 -14.46
C ASP A 443 -0.72 -3.58 -13.19
N ASN A 444 -0.64 -2.41 -12.57
CA ASN A 444 0.11 -2.22 -11.32
C ASN A 444 -0.71 -2.70 -10.13
N LYS A 445 -0.49 -3.94 -9.68
CA LYS A 445 -1.29 -4.61 -8.63
C LYS A 445 -0.89 -4.27 -7.18
N PHE A 446 0.07 -3.38 -6.99
CA PHE A 446 0.60 -3.03 -5.66
C PHE A 446 0.69 -1.52 -5.44
N GLY A 447 1.04 -0.74 -6.46
CA GLY A 447 1.31 0.69 -6.30
C GLY A 447 2.47 0.98 -5.34
N VAL A 448 2.73 2.26 -5.04
CA VAL A 448 3.80 2.62 -4.08
C VAL A 448 3.41 2.27 -2.63
N HIS A 449 2.11 2.24 -2.31
CA HIS A 449 1.59 1.86 -0.98
C HIS A 449 1.73 0.35 -0.75
N GLY A 450 1.00 -0.48 -1.51
CA GLY A 450 1.09 -1.93 -1.41
C GLY A 450 2.52 -2.42 -1.67
N GLY A 451 3.24 -1.81 -2.62
CA GLY A 451 4.65 -2.09 -2.84
C GLY A 451 5.49 -1.92 -1.57
N GLY A 452 5.33 -0.79 -0.87
CA GLY A 452 6.08 -0.46 0.34
C GLY A 452 5.74 -1.35 1.54
N HIS A 453 4.48 -1.79 1.65
CA HIS A 453 4.08 -2.84 2.58
C HIS A 453 4.79 -4.18 2.27
N TRP A 454 4.74 -4.61 1.01
CA TRP A 454 5.35 -5.85 0.53
C TRP A 454 6.89 -5.80 0.44
N ILE A 455 7.55 -4.67 0.66
CA ILE A 455 9.00 -4.63 0.95
C ILE A 455 9.34 -5.47 2.18
N GLY A 456 8.41 -5.60 3.14
CA GLY A 456 8.52 -6.54 4.25
C GLY A 456 8.69 -8.00 3.82
N GLY A 457 8.38 -8.34 2.57
CA GLY A 457 8.39 -9.68 1.99
C GLY A 457 7.40 -10.61 2.68
N GLY A 458 7.72 -11.90 2.73
CA GLY A 458 6.81 -12.89 3.29
C GLY A 458 7.50 -14.12 3.88
N PRO A 459 7.20 -14.52 5.13
CA PRO A 459 6.25 -13.89 6.06
C PRO A 459 6.78 -12.57 6.63
N SER A 460 5.86 -11.67 6.95
CA SER A 460 6.15 -10.40 7.64
C SER A 460 4.90 -9.94 8.40
N GLN A 461 5.05 -9.05 9.38
CA GLN A 461 3.89 -8.31 9.88
C GLN A 461 3.47 -7.21 8.89
N LEU A 462 4.43 -6.58 8.19
CA LEU A 462 4.17 -5.39 7.36
C LEU A 462 3.32 -5.69 6.10
N GLU A 463 3.31 -6.94 5.62
CA GLU A 463 2.50 -7.41 4.47
C GLU A 463 1.02 -7.63 4.81
N ASP A 464 0.70 -7.96 6.07
CA ASP A 464 -0.66 -8.32 6.46
C ASP A 464 -1.59 -7.10 6.37
N PHE A 465 -2.54 -7.14 5.43
CA PHE A 465 -3.40 -6.01 5.07
C PHE A 465 -4.14 -5.39 6.26
N HIS A 466 -4.49 -6.20 7.26
CA HIS A 466 -5.21 -5.76 8.46
C HIS A 466 -4.30 -5.29 9.59
N SER A 467 -3.24 -6.05 9.88
CA SER A 467 -2.41 -5.91 11.07
C SER A 467 -1.02 -5.35 10.81
N SER A 468 -0.75 -4.83 9.61
CA SER A 468 0.53 -4.21 9.22
C SER A 468 1.09 -3.12 10.16
N PRO A 469 0.30 -2.33 10.92
CA PRO A 469 0.84 -1.47 11.98
C PRO A 469 1.57 -2.23 13.10
N SER A 470 1.47 -3.56 13.19
CA SER A 470 2.28 -4.39 14.08
C SER A 470 3.78 -4.31 13.77
N ASP A 471 4.17 -3.86 12.59
CA ASP A 471 5.55 -3.43 12.32
C ASP A 471 5.65 -1.89 12.46
N PRO A 472 6.49 -1.35 13.37
CA PRO A 472 6.75 0.09 13.49
C PRO A 472 7.12 0.82 12.20
N VAL A 473 7.61 0.10 11.20
CA VAL A 473 7.93 0.64 9.87
C VAL A 473 6.68 1.13 9.13
N PHE A 474 5.49 0.64 9.48
CA PHE A 474 4.20 1.13 8.97
C PHE A 474 4.11 2.67 9.05
N PHE A 475 4.43 3.26 10.21
CA PHE A 475 4.23 4.69 10.44
C PHE A 475 5.17 5.56 9.60
N ILE A 476 6.41 5.11 9.36
CA ILE A 476 7.37 5.83 8.51
C ILE A 476 7.14 5.55 7.01
N HIS A 477 6.53 4.42 6.66
CA HIS A 477 6.01 4.14 5.32
C HIS A 477 4.83 5.07 5.00
N HIS A 478 3.82 5.13 5.87
CA HIS A 478 2.66 6.01 5.70
C HIS A 478 3.02 7.51 5.77
N SER A 479 4.06 7.88 6.53
CA SER A 479 4.62 9.24 6.47
C SER A 479 5.24 9.58 5.10
N MET A 480 5.76 8.59 4.34
CA MET A 480 6.19 8.80 2.95
C MET A 480 4.99 8.82 1.98
N ILE A 481 3.93 8.05 2.24
CA ILE A 481 2.66 8.15 1.49
C ILE A 481 2.05 9.55 1.64
N ASP A 482 1.96 10.07 2.85
CA ASP A 482 1.50 11.44 3.11
C ASP A 482 2.44 12.49 2.51
N ARG A 483 3.77 12.27 2.46
CA ARG A 483 4.70 13.14 1.72
C ARG A 483 4.35 13.19 0.23
N ILE A 484 4.09 12.04 -0.39
CA ILE A 484 3.73 11.96 -1.82
C ILE A 484 2.40 12.66 -2.10
N TYR A 485 1.39 12.45 -1.24
CA TYR A 485 0.10 13.15 -1.32
C TYR A 485 0.26 14.67 -1.12
N SER A 486 1.02 15.10 -0.11
CA SER A 486 1.30 16.50 0.16
C SER A 486 1.98 17.20 -1.01
N VAL A 487 2.95 16.54 -1.67
CA VAL A 487 3.55 17.07 -2.91
C VAL A 487 2.51 17.16 -4.03
N TRP A 488 1.71 16.11 -4.24
CA TRP A 488 0.66 16.12 -5.27
C TRP A 488 -0.37 17.24 -5.07
N GLN A 489 -0.86 17.46 -3.85
CA GLN A 489 -1.79 18.56 -3.55
C GLN A 489 -1.14 19.92 -3.81
N ASN A 490 0.05 20.18 -3.24
CA ASN A 490 0.70 21.49 -3.33
C ASN A 490 1.28 21.80 -4.72
N LEU A 491 1.29 20.85 -5.66
CA LEU A 491 1.54 21.17 -7.06
C LEU A 491 0.42 22.01 -7.67
N ASP A 492 -0.85 21.76 -7.34
CA ASP A 492 -1.99 22.43 -7.96
C ASP A 492 -3.10 22.69 -6.93
N TRP A 493 -2.75 23.45 -5.90
CA TRP A 493 -3.52 23.58 -4.66
C TRP A 493 -4.99 23.97 -4.90
N ASP A 494 -5.24 24.97 -5.74
CA ASP A 494 -6.57 25.52 -6.01
C ASP A 494 -7.55 24.49 -6.63
N GLU A 495 -7.03 23.42 -7.25
CA GLU A 495 -7.83 22.32 -7.83
C GLU A 495 -7.76 21.03 -6.97
N ARG A 496 -6.87 20.96 -5.97
CA ARG A 496 -6.51 19.74 -5.21
C ARG A 496 -6.65 19.82 -3.70
N GLU A 497 -7.00 20.98 -3.14
CA GLU A 497 -7.25 21.13 -1.70
C GLU A 497 -8.45 20.28 -1.26
N ASP A 498 -9.57 20.37 -1.99
CA ASP A 498 -10.85 19.73 -1.68
C ASP A 498 -11.12 18.48 -2.54
N ALA A 499 -10.13 18.00 -3.30
CA ALA A 499 -10.29 16.89 -4.24
C ALA A 499 -10.46 15.55 -3.51
N ILE A 500 -11.66 14.95 -3.62
CA ILE A 500 -12.01 13.62 -3.12
C ILE A 500 -12.79 12.84 -4.19
N GLU A 501 -12.65 11.51 -4.22
CA GLU A 501 -13.42 10.63 -5.12
C GLU A 501 -13.59 9.24 -4.50
N GLY A 502 -14.79 8.66 -4.59
CA GLY A 502 -15.10 7.31 -4.13
C GLY A 502 -16.00 7.27 -2.89
N THR A 503 -16.05 6.10 -2.26
CA THR A 503 -17.07 5.74 -1.25
C THR A 503 -16.43 5.28 0.06
N SER A 504 -17.24 5.02 1.10
CA SER A 504 -16.77 4.64 2.46
C SER A 504 -16.56 3.14 2.69
N THR A 505 -16.55 2.34 1.62
CA THR A 505 -16.31 0.89 1.64
C THR A 505 -15.28 0.51 0.58
N LEU A 506 -14.40 -0.44 0.90
CA LEU A 506 -13.33 -0.94 0.05
C LEU A 506 -13.86 -1.27 -1.35
N LEU A 507 -13.36 -0.54 -2.36
CA LEU A 507 -13.75 -0.69 -3.77
C LEU A 507 -15.28 -0.62 -3.98
N ASN A 508 -15.96 0.19 -3.15
CA ASN A 508 -17.41 0.36 -3.11
C ASN A 508 -18.18 -0.96 -2.87
N SER A 509 -17.65 -1.83 -1.99
CA SER A 509 -18.23 -3.14 -1.70
C SER A 509 -18.34 -3.43 -0.19
N PRO A 510 -19.56 -3.57 0.38
CA PRO A 510 -20.85 -3.35 -0.28
C PRO A 510 -21.04 -1.88 -0.70
N PRO A 511 -21.90 -1.58 -1.68
CA PRO A 511 -22.05 -0.21 -2.16
C PRO A 511 -22.51 0.79 -1.10
N THR A 512 -21.84 1.93 -1.03
CA THR A 512 -22.20 3.08 -0.19
C THR A 512 -22.38 4.33 -1.05
N ALA A 513 -22.72 5.47 -0.44
CA ALA A 513 -22.72 6.74 -1.15
C ALA A 513 -21.28 7.22 -1.40
N ASP A 514 -21.10 8.08 -2.40
CA ASP A 514 -19.87 8.86 -2.54
C ASP A 514 -19.68 9.71 -1.28
N MET A 515 -18.45 9.80 -0.78
CA MET A 515 -18.15 10.57 0.44
C MET A 515 -18.11 12.06 0.15
N GLU A 516 -18.49 12.86 1.14
CA GLU A 516 -18.40 14.32 1.12
C GLU A 516 -17.39 14.82 2.15
N LEU A 517 -16.79 15.99 1.95
CA LEU A 517 -15.91 16.63 2.95
C LEU A 517 -16.60 16.93 4.29
N SER A 518 -17.94 16.88 4.34
CA SER A 518 -18.73 17.02 5.57
C SER A 518 -18.93 15.72 6.35
N ASP A 519 -18.49 14.57 5.81
CA ASP A 519 -18.56 13.28 6.49
C ASP A 519 -17.63 13.22 7.71
N VAL A 520 -17.99 12.35 8.65
CA VAL A 520 -17.26 12.14 9.89
C VAL A 520 -16.49 10.83 9.83
N LEU A 521 -15.16 10.91 9.92
CA LEU A 521 -14.25 9.78 9.92
C LEU A 521 -13.95 9.33 11.35
N SER A 522 -13.99 8.01 11.60
CA SER A 522 -13.75 7.47 12.94
C SER A 522 -12.32 6.97 13.15
N PHE A 523 -11.78 7.22 14.34
CA PHE A 523 -10.44 6.84 14.76
C PHE A 523 -10.42 5.84 15.93
N GLY A 524 -11.56 5.19 16.24
CA GLY A 524 -11.62 4.00 17.08
C GLY A 524 -10.96 4.13 18.47
N LEU A 525 -9.92 3.33 18.72
CA LEU A 525 -9.16 3.35 19.98
C LEU A 525 -7.96 4.32 19.94
N VAL A 526 -7.81 5.13 18.88
CA VAL A 526 -6.70 6.08 18.73
C VAL A 526 -7.07 7.48 19.18
N ALA A 527 -8.17 8.03 18.64
CA ALA A 527 -8.59 9.43 18.84
C ALA A 527 -10.12 9.59 18.68
N GLU A 528 -10.61 10.82 18.94
CA GLU A 528 -11.99 11.22 18.64
C GLU A 528 -12.20 11.35 17.12
N ASP A 529 -13.44 11.12 16.67
CA ASP A 529 -13.85 11.27 15.27
C ASP A 529 -13.60 12.70 14.74
N LYS A 530 -13.31 12.85 13.44
CA LYS A 530 -12.99 14.13 12.78
C LYS A 530 -13.85 14.33 11.54
N THR A 531 -14.13 15.59 11.17
CA THR A 531 -14.68 15.90 9.83
C THR A 531 -13.62 15.61 8.76
N PHE A 532 -14.00 15.03 7.63
CA PHE A 532 -13.08 14.73 6.53
C PHE A 532 -12.35 16.00 6.03
N GLY A 533 -13.09 17.09 5.80
CA GLY A 533 -12.52 18.37 5.37
C GLY A 533 -11.46 18.96 6.30
N ASP A 534 -11.54 18.71 7.62
CA ASP A 534 -10.54 19.19 8.59
C ASP A 534 -9.16 18.53 8.41
N LEU A 535 -9.04 17.49 7.59
CA LEU A 535 -7.84 16.67 7.41
C LEU A 535 -7.13 16.89 6.06
N MET A 536 -7.68 17.76 5.20
CA MET A 536 -7.22 17.92 3.81
C MET A 536 -5.92 18.74 3.67
N ASP A 537 -5.59 19.61 4.62
CA ASP A 537 -4.38 20.46 4.59
C ASP A 537 -3.46 20.20 5.80
N THR A 538 -2.19 19.83 5.57
CA THR A 538 -1.19 19.63 6.64
C THR A 538 -0.86 20.91 7.44
N MET A 539 -1.37 22.06 7.00
CA MET A 539 -1.17 23.38 7.58
C MET A 539 -2.43 23.97 8.23
N SER A 540 -3.52 23.19 8.36
CA SER A 540 -4.76 23.62 9.01
C SER A 540 -5.43 22.51 9.83
N GLY A 541 -6.60 22.79 10.42
CA GLY A 541 -7.33 21.83 11.25
C GLY A 541 -6.51 21.39 12.47
N PRO A 542 -6.31 20.08 12.71
CA PRO A 542 -5.43 19.58 13.76
C PRO A 542 -3.93 19.70 13.42
N PHE A 543 -3.59 19.99 12.16
CA PHE A 543 -2.23 19.90 11.65
C PHE A 543 -1.48 21.24 11.62
N CYS A 544 -0.17 21.16 11.83
CA CYS A 544 0.76 22.23 11.48
C CYS A 544 2.15 21.64 11.21
N TYR A 545 2.28 20.96 10.07
CA TYR A 545 3.53 20.33 9.66
C TYR A 545 3.72 20.35 8.13
N ARG A 546 4.98 20.18 7.73
CA ARG A 546 5.42 20.00 6.35
C ARG A 546 6.54 18.98 6.26
N TYR A 547 6.92 18.61 5.04
CA TYR A 547 8.05 17.74 4.76
C TYR A 547 9.31 18.55 4.40
N GLU A 548 10.47 17.89 4.40
CA GLU A 548 11.73 18.42 3.86
C GLU A 548 11.91 18.20 2.34
#